data_AF-A0A0N4YZK9-F1
#
_entry.id   AF-A0A0N4YZK9-F1
#
_cell.length_a   1.000
_cell.length_b   1.000
_cell.length_c   1.000
_cell.angle_alpha   90.00
_cell.angle_beta   90.00
_cell.angle_gamma   90.00
#
_symmetry.space_group_name_H-M   'P 1'
#
loop_
_entity.id
_entity.type
_entity.pdbx_description
1 polymer ?
#
loop_
_entity_poly.entity_id
_entity_poly.type
_entity_poly.pdbx_seq_one_letter_code
_entity_poly.pdbx_strand_id
1 'polypeptide(L)'
;FEVGIAQSYNNTPLKNGFVTVEVNDIEEPSNRNAATLPEFYTEGHVEPHLQSWISGILYNFTSHFVRGSVGEPQTVFTDLIEYIVKKNNYEKYPVQVGTSKLFISPYQANPFSACYNSDCHANAICTPLGKGFTCQCPTGYRDLNPSHPGRQCLSYVGVNECEKPELNECSPDARCIDLDYLYKCECVKPYVNAAPEGAVPGSVCTIDYCSDVHYCPLNSTCKNIGDQVTCSARRIPQYSS
;
A
#
# COMPACT_ATOMS: atom_id res chain seq x y z
N PHE A 1 -5.71 30.13 -11.90
CA PHE A 1 -5.25 28.92 -12.62
C PHE A 1 -5.09 29.19 -14.11
N GLU A 2 -6.17 29.51 -14.81
CA GLU A 2 -6.22 29.67 -16.28
C GLU A 2 -5.15 30.61 -16.85
N VAL A 3 -4.98 31.79 -16.25
CA VAL A 3 -3.93 32.76 -16.66
C VAL A 3 -2.52 32.13 -16.60
N GLY A 4 -2.23 31.35 -15.56
CA GLY A 4 -0.94 30.69 -15.40
C GLY A 4 -0.72 29.61 -16.47
N ILE A 5 -1.75 28.81 -16.77
CA ILE A 5 -1.69 27.78 -17.80
C ILE A 5 -1.54 28.39 -19.19
N ALA A 6 -2.31 29.43 -19.51
CA ALA A 6 -2.19 30.16 -20.78
C ALA A 6 -0.78 30.73 -20.98
N GLN A 7 -0.21 31.34 -19.95
CA GLN A 7 1.19 31.80 -19.96
C GLN A 7 2.19 30.67 -20.13
N SER A 8 1.94 29.51 -19.52
CA SER A 8 2.79 28.34 -19.70
C SER A 8 2.75 27.84 -21.15
N TYR A 9 1.56 27.72 -21.76
CA TYR A 9 1.44 27.29 -23.16
C TYR A 9 2.15 28.21 -24.16
N ASN A 10 2.24 29.52 -23.90
CA ASN A 10 3.01 30.45 -24.73
C ASN A 10 4.51 30.09 -24.87
N ASN A 11 5.00 29.20 -24.00
CA ASN A 11 6.39 28.76 -23.99
C ASN A 11 6.55 27.28 -24.39
N THR A 12 5.49 26.66 -24.91
CA THR A 12 5.51 25.28 -25.42
C THR A 12 5.54 25.26 -26.95
N PRO A 13 5.85 24.13 -27.60
CA PRO A 13 5.68 23.96 -29.04
C PRO A 13 4.25 24.26 -29.54
N LEU A 14 3.25 24.15 -28.67
CA LEU A 14 1.84 24.34 -28.98
C LEU A 14 1.37 25.82 -28.95
N LYS A 15 2.26 26.77 -28.65
CA LYS A 15 1.92 28.20 -28.46
C LYS A 15 1.11 28.83 -29.60
N ASN A 16 1.37 28.45 -30.85
CA ASN A 16 0.70 29.02 -32.03
C ASN A 16 -0.71 28.46 -32.24
N GLY A 17 -1.04 27.36 -31.58
CA GLY A 17 -2.33 26.70 -31.67
C GLY A 17 -3.20 26.87 -30.44
N PHE A 18 -2.65 27.30 -29.31
CA PHE A 18 -3.40 27.47 -28.06
C PHE A 18 -4.43 28.60 -28.18
N VAL A 19 -5.66 28.36 -27.71
CA VAL A 19 -6.77 29.32 -27.76
C VAL A 19 -7.16 29.77 -26.35
N THR A 20 -7.60 28.84 -25.50
CA THR A 20 -8.04 29.13 -24.15
C THR A 20 -7.97 27.88 -23.27
N VAL A 21 -8.12 28.06 -21.97
CA VAL A 21 -8.25 26.99 -20.99
C VAL A 21 -9.43 27.29 -20.08
N GLU A 22 -10.20 26.27 -19.74
CA GLU A 22 -11.39 26.38 -18.90
C GLU A 22 -11.29 25.36 -17.76
N VAL A 23 -11.50 25.80 -16.51
CA VAL A 23 -11.58 24.88 -15.37
C VAL A 23 -12.95 24.22 -15.34
N ASN A 24 -12.98 22.89 -15.37
CA ASN A 24 -14.20 22.10 -15.28
C ASN A 24 -14.62 21.90 -13.81
N ASP A 25 -13.68 21.47 -12.96
CA ASP A 25 -13.92 21.20 -11.54
C ASP A 25 -12.61 21.22 -10.72
N ILE A 26 -12.73 21.23 -9.40
CA ILE A 26 -11.64 21.07 -8.44
C ILE A 26 -11.91 19.83 -7.58
N GLU A 27 -11.00 18.87 -7.62
CA GLU A 27 -11.14 17.57 -6.99
C GLU A 27 -10.13 17.38 -5.86
N GLU A 28 -10.49 16.58 -4.87
CA GLU A 28 -9.54 16.12 -3.86
C GLU A 28 -8.60 15.06 -4.47
N PRO A 29 -7.27 15.22 -4.38
CA PRO A 29 -6.30 14.27 -4.90
C PRO A 29 -6.48 12.83 -4.44
N SER A 30 -6.95 12.64 -3.20
CA SER A 30 -7.20 11.35 -2.56
C SER A 30 -8.26 10.51 -3.30
N ASN A 31 -9.15 11.15 -4.06
CA ASN A 31 -10.15 10.46 -4.89
C ASN A 31 -9.57 9.88 -6.19
N ARG A 32 -8.32 10.24 -6.54
CA ARG A 32 -7.65 9.69 -7.72
C ARG A 32 -6.61 8.68 -7.24
N ASN A 33 -6.68 7.47 -7.79
CA ASN A 33 -5.75 6.41 -7.44
C ASN A 33 -4.33 6.84 -7.77
N ALA A 34 -3.57 7.01 -6.70
CA ALA A 34 -2.29 7.65 -6.74
C ALA A 34 -1.29 6.64 -7.31
N ALA A 35 -0.80 6.86 -8.54
CA ALA A 35 0.34 6.09 -9.05
C ALA A 35 1.53 6.41 -8.15
N THR A 36 1.96 5.47 -7.29
CA THR A 36 3.17 5.67 -6.49
C THR A 36 4.31 5.61 -7.48
N LEU A 37 5.16 6.63 -7.44
CA LEU A 37 6.33 6.67 -8.30
C LEU A 37 7.20 5.45 -7.97
N PRO A 38 7.86 4.84 -8.97
CA PRO A 38 8.83 3.79 -8.70
C PRO A 38 9.89 4.32 -7.72
N GLU A 39 10.25 3.48 -6.75
CA GLU A 39 11.28 3.73 -5.74
C GLU A 39 12.54 4.33 -6.39
N PHE A 40 12.92 5.55 -5.98
CA PHE A 40 14.25 6.08 -6.30
C PHE A 40 15.21 5.66 -5.19
N TYR A 41 16.18 4.81 -5.52
CA TYR A 41 17.26 4.43 -4.62
C TYR A 41 18.23 5.60 -4.46
N THR A 42 18.13 6.33 -3.37
CA THR A 42 19.21 7.24 -2.92
C THR A 42 19.59 6.89 -1.48
N GLU A 43 20.84 6.44 -1.31
CA GLU A 43 21.57 6.41 -0.04
C GLU A 43 20.88 5.74 1.16
N GLY A 44 20.46 4.48 0.99
CA GLY A 44 20.26 3.56 2.13
C GLY A 44 19.12 3.89 3.08
N HIS A 45 18.27 4.88 2.78
CA HIS A 45 17.06 5.19 3.52
C HIS A 45 15.84 4.98 2.61
N VAL A 46 14.94 4.09 3.03
CA VAL A 46 13.63 3.90 2.38
C VAL A 46 12.72 5.02 2.86
N GLU A 47 12.74 6.16 2.17
CA GLU A 47 11.72 7.20 2.36
C GLU A 47 10.48 6.78 1.56
N PRO A 48 9.32 6.58 2.20
CA PRO A 48 8.08 6.40 1.47
C PRO A 48 7.78 7.73 0.79
N HIS A 49 8.07 7.84 -0.51
CA HIS A 49 7.50 8.91 -1.32
C HIS A 49 5.99 8.65 -1.47
N LEU A 50 5.25 8.81 -0.37
CA LEU A 50 3.85 9.16 -0.37
C LEU A 50 3.71 10.30 -1.38
N GLN A 51 2.80 10.13 -2.33
CA GLN A 51 2.59 11.08 -3.40
C GLN A 51 2.61 12.51 -2.88
N SER A 52 3.54 13.33 -3.34
CA SER A 52 3.62 14.72 -2.93
C SER A 52 2.41 15.57 -3.34
N TRP A 53 1.43 15.00 -4.04
CA TRP A 53 0.20 15.64 -4.47
C TRP A 53 -1.07 15.14 -3.76
N ILE A 54 -1.01 14.16 -2.85
CA ILE A 54 -2.23 13.73 -2.10
C ILE A 54 -2.70 14.79 -1.10
N SER A 55 -1.82 15.69 -0.67
CA SER A 55 -2.15 16.88 0.11
C SER A 55 -2.17 18.11 -0.82
N GLY A 56 -3.34 18.44 -1.35
CA GLY A 56 -3.51 19.54 -2.30
C GLY A 56 -4.89 19.58 -2.93
N ILE A 57 -4.96 20.17 -4.12
CA ILE A 57 -6.16 20.19 -4.96
C ILE A 57 -5.78 19.80 -6.39
N LEU A 58 -6.64 19.01 -7.04
CA LEU A 58 -6.53 18.70 -8.46
C LEU A 58 -7.44 19.64 -9.24
N TYR A 59 -6.90 20.29 -10.27
CA TYR A 59 -7.71 21.02 -11.24
C TYR A 59 -8.04 20.09 -12.40
N ASN A 60 -9.32 19.82 -12.61
CA ASN A 60 -9.83 19.22 -13.83
C ASN A 60 -10.13 20.36 -14.80
N PHE A 61 -9.44 20.40 -15.95
CA PHE A 61 -9.56 21.50 -16.90
C PHE A 61 -9.46 21.02 -18.34
N THR A 62 -10.03 21.83 -19.24
CA THR A 62 -10.01 21.60 -20.69
C THR A 62 -9.18 22.68 -21.36
N SER A 63 -8.18 22.27 -22.17
CA SER A 63 -7.41 23.18 -23.01
C SER A 63 -7.91 23.14 -24.45
N HIS A 64 -8.21 24.30 -25.01
CA HIS A 64 -8.73 24.45 -26.38
C HIS A 64 -7.62 24.89 -27.33
N PHE A 65 -7.56 24.21 -28.48
CA PHE A 65 -6.57 24.48 -29.53
C PHE A 65 -7.24 24.65 -30.89
N VAL A 66 -6.58 25.39 -31.79
CA VAL A 66 -6.98 25.50 -33.19
C VAL A 66 -6.95 24.12 -33.83
N ARG A 67 -7.97 23.80 -34.62
CA ARG A 67 -8.07 22.50 -35.30
C ARG A 67 -6.81 22.24 -36.15
N GLY A 68 -6.19 21.10 -35.93
CA GLY A 68 -4.98 20.67 -36.65
C GLY A 68 -3.66 21.16 -36.06
N SER A 69 -3.67 21.95 -34.98
CA SER A 69 -2.43 22.41 -34.33
C SER A 69 -1.84 21.42 -33.33
N VAL A 70 -2.58 20.38 -32.95
CA VAL A 70 -2.16 19.33 -32.01
C VAL A 70 -2.06 18.02 -32.77
N GLY A 71 -0.88 17.39 -32.74
CA GLY A 71 -0.65 16.09 -33.38
C GLY A 71 -1.25 14.93 -32.56
N GLU A 72 -0.96 14.91 -31.25
CA GLU A 72 -1.44 13.87 -30.34
C GLU A 72 -1.99 14.51 -29.06
N PRO A 73 -3.14 14.05 -28.52
CA PRO A 73 -3.70 14.61 -27.28
C PRO A 73 -2.74 14.57 -26.09
N GLN A 74 -1.87 13.56 -26.01
CA GLN A 74 -0.93 13.40 -24.90
C GLN A 74 0.08 14.56 -24.83
N THR A 75 0.48 15.14 -25.97
CA THR A 75 1.47 16.24 -26.00
C THR A 75 0.93 17.52 -25.36
N VAL A 76 -0.39 17.72 -25.37
CA VAL A 76 -1.06 18.83 -24.68
C VAL A 76 -0.74 18.84 -23.19
N PHE A 77 -0.64 17.65 -22.58
CA PHE A 77 -0.30 17.49 -21.16
C PHE A 77 1.21 17.44 -20.95
N THR A 78 1.93 16.59 -21.69
CA THR A 78 3.37 16.37 -21.44
C THR A 78 4.18 17.64 -21.69
N ASP A 79 3.95 18.38 -22.78
CA ASP A 79 4.72 19.59 -23.10
C ASP A 79 4.49 20.69 -22.05
N LEU A 80 3.26 20.79 -21.54
CA LEU A 80 2.89 21.75 -20.50
C LEU A 80 3.60 21.42 -19.18
N ILE A 81 3.48 20.18 -18.70
CA ILE A 81 4.08 19.76 -17.42
C ILE A 81 5.61 19.81 -17.52
N GLU A 82 6.19 19.33 -18.61
CA GLU A 82 7.63 19.41 -18.85
C GLU A 82 8.13 20.85 -18.84
N TYR A 83 7.44 21.78 -19.52
CA TYR A 83 7.82 23.19 -19.48
C TYR A 83 7.78 23.75 -18.06
N ILE A 84 6.67 23.52 -17.34
CA ILE A 84 6.48 24.06 -15.99
C ILE A 84 7.61 23.54 -15.09
N VAL A 85 7.90 22.23 -15.10
CA VAL A 85 8.94 21.61 -14.28
C VAL A 85 10.36 22.03 -14.68
N LYS A 86 10.70 22.01 -15.99
CA LYS A 86 12.04 22.37 -16.51
C LYS A 86 12.42 23.81 -16.20
N LYS A 87 11.46 24.74 -16.20
CA LYS A 87 11.71 26.17 -15.96
C LYS A 87 12.38 26.47 -14.61
N ASN A 88 12.25 25.58 -13.63
CA ASN A 88 12.81 25.77 -12.29
C ASN A 88 14.11 24.97 -12.03
N ASN A 89 14.87 24.62 -13.09
CA ASN A 89 16.15 23.89 -13.00
C ASN A 89 16.08 22.55 -12.25
N TYR A 90 14.92 21.90 -12.16
CA TYR A 90 14.73 20.65 -11.38
C TYR A 90 15.11 20.71 -9.87
N GLU A 91 15.57 21.86 -9.36
CA GLU A 91 16.18 22.00 -8.03
C GLU A 91 15.30 22.76 -7.02
N LYS A 92 14.19 23.37 -7.43
CA LYS A 92 13.32 24.15 -6.52
C LYS A 92 11.86 23.73 -6.57
N TYR A 93 11.44 22.99 -5.54
CA TYR A 93 10.06 22.57 -5.30
C TYR A 93 9.40 23.40 -4.20
N PRO A 94 8.11 23.76 -4.32
CA PRO A 94 7.18 23.48 -5.43
C PRO A 94 7.30 24.45 -6.63
N VAL A 95 6.72 24.10 -7.78
CA VAL A 95 6.95 24.79 -9.08
C VAL A 95 5.79 25.72 -9.46
N GLN A 96 6.06 26.99 -9.70
CA GLN A 96 5.03 27.98 -10.03
C GLN A 96 4.44 27.83 -11.44
N VAL A 97 3.12 27.90 -11.56
CA VAL A 97 2.39 27.91 -12.84
C VAL A 97 2.30 29.33 -13.40
N GLY A 98 3.04 29.63 -14.46
CA GLY A 98 3.13 30.98 -15.03
C GLY A 98 3.47 32.04 -13.97
N THR A 99 2.72 33.14 -13.93
CA THR A 99 2.80 34.19 -12.90
C THR A 99 1.65 34.12 -11.89
N SER A 100 0.90 33.00 -11.87
CA SER A 100 -0.36 32.89 -11.12
C SER A 100 -0.24 32.74 -9.60
N LYS A 101 0.99 32.67 -9.06
CA LYS A 101 1.28 32.32 -7.65
C LYS A 101 0.71 30.96 -7.19
N LEU A 102 0.23 30.14 -8.12
CA LEU A 102 -0.11 28.75 -7.87
C LEU A 102 1.13 27.89 -8.08
N PHE A 103 1.31 26.89 -7.22
CA PHE A 103 2.42 25.96 -7.30
C PHE A 103 1.89 24.55 -7.47
N ILE A 104 2.55 23.76 -8.33
CA ILE A 104 2.22 22.35 -8.56
C ILE A 104 3.37 21.46 -8.11
N SER A 105 3.02 20.22 -7.73
CA SER A 105 3.99 19.15 -7.59
C SER A 105 4.64 18.87 -8.96
N PRO A 106 5.95 18.58 -9.02
CA PRO A 106 6.56 18.09 -10.27
C PRO A 106 5.98 16.75 -10.73
N TYR A 107 5.39 16.00 -9.81
CA TYR A 107 4.73 14.74 -10.07
C TYR A 107 3.24 14.99 -10.18
N GLN A 108 2.75 14.99 -11.43
CA GLN A 108 1.33 15.17 -11.75
C GLN A 108 0.72 13.84 -12.17
N ALA A 109 -0.54 13.61 -11.80
CA ALA A 109 -1.31 12.48 -12.29
C ALA A 109 -1.43 12.59 -13.82
N ASN A 110 -0.89 11.61 -14.55
CA ASN A 110 -0.95 11.60 -16.02
C ASN A 110 -2.32 11.07 -16.49
N PRO A 111 -3.21 11.90 -17.07
CA PRO A 111 -4.54 11.48 -17.51
C PRO A 111 -4.53 10.47 -18.66
N PHE A 112 -3.38 10.31 -19.33
CA PHE A 112 -3.19 9.33 -20.41
C PHE A 112 -2.58 8.02 -19.91
N SER A 113 -2.22 7.93 -18.62
CA SER A 113 -1.76 6.67 -18.02
C SER A 113 -2.95 5.76 -17.72
N ALA A 114 -2.77 4.46 -17.96
CA ALA A 114 -3.73 3.44 -17.54
C ALA A 114 -3.98 3.45 -16.01
N CYS A 115 -3.06 4.02 -15.23
CA CYS A 115 -3.21 4.18 -13.79
C CYS A 115 -4.18 5.29 -13.35
N TYR A 116 -4.49 6.26 -14.23
CA TYR A 116 -5.25 7.47 -13.86
C TYR A 116 -6.64 7.18 -13.30
N ASN A 117 -7.30 6.14 -13.83
CA ASN A 117 -8.58 5.62 -13.35
C ASN A 117 -8.46 4.12 -13.03
N SER A 118 -7.34 3.71 -12.45
CA SER A 118 -7.16 2.32 -12.00
C SER A 118 -8.14 1.98 -10.87
N ASP A 119 -8.29 0.69 -10.55
CA ASP A 119 -9.03 0.19 -9.39
C ASP A 119 -8.11 -0.15 -8.20
N CYS A 120 -6.86 0.29 -8.24
CA CYS A 120 -5.90 0.05 -7.16
C CYS A 120 -6.42 0.63 -5.82
N HIS A 121 -5.95 0.08 -4.70
CA HIS A 121 -6.15 0.71 -3.40
C HIS A 121 -5.50 2.11 -3.41
N ALA A 122 -6.06 3.07 -2.65
CA ALA A 122 -5.56 4.44 -2.63
C ALA A 122 -4.07 4.56 -2.24
N ASN A 123 -3.59 3.64 -1.41
CA ASN A 123 -2.18 3.54 -0.98
C ASN A 123 -1.33 2.58 -1.84
N ALA A 124 -1.89 1.94 -2.87
CA ALA A 124 -1.17 0.97 -3.68
C ALA A 124 -0.32 1.60 -4.79
N ILE A 125 0.73 0.89 -5.17
CA ILE A 125 1.58 1.16 -6.32
C ILE A 125 0.86 0.70 -7.59
N CYS A 126 0.51 1.67 -8.44
CA CYS A 126 0.03 1.40 -9.79
C CYS A 126 1.17 1.50 -10.80
N THR A 127 1.38 0.44 -11.56
CA THR A 127 2.35 0.38 -12.67
C THR A 127 1.60 0.23 -13.99
N PRO A 128 1.74 1.16 -14.95
CA PRO A 128 1.12 1.03 -16.26
C PRO A 128 1.79 -0.09 -17.08
N LEU A 129 0.98 -0.92 -17.75
CA LEU A 129 1.41 -2.04 -18.58
C LEU A 129 0.66 -2.04 -19.91
N GLY A 130 1.24 -1.39 -20.93
CA GLY A 130 0.60 -1.24 -22.24
C GLY A 130 -0.71 -0.46 -22.14
N LYS A 131 -1.84 -1.13 -22.44
CA LYS A 131 -3.19 -0.56 -22.30
C LYS A 131 -3.83 -0.80 -20.92
N GLY A 132 -3.18 -1.58 -20.06
CA GLY A 132 -3.67 -1.92 -18.72
C GLY A 132 -2.71 -1.44 -17.62
N PHE A 133 -2.91 -1.95 -16.41
CA PHE A 133 -2.09 -1.61 -15.25
C PHE A 133 -2.03 -2.78 -14.27
N THR A 134 -1.04 -2.77 -13.40
CA THR A 134 -0.90 -3.67 -12.26
C THR A 134 -0.89 -2.87 -10.96
N CYS A 135 -1.46 -3.43 -9.89
CA CYS A 135 -1.46 -2.82 -8.57
C CYS A 135 -0.64 -3.68 -7.61
N GLN A 136 0.05 -3.06 -6.66
CA GLN A 136 0.81 -3.74 -5.62
C GLN A 136 0.77 -2.93 -4.32
N CYS A 137 0.64 -3.57 -3.16
CA CYS A 137 0.77 -2.87 -1.89
C CYS A 137 2.23 -2.43 -1.65
N PRO A 138 2.46 -1.20 -1.17
CA PRO A 138 3.81 -0.70 -0.93
C PRO A 138 4.46 -1.40 0.26
N THR A 139 5.77 -1.21 0.39
CA THR A 139 6.51 -1.64 1.59
C THR A 139 5.87 -1.06 2.85
N GLY A 140 5.77 -1.87 3.90
CA GLY A 140 5.06 -1.48 5.13
C GLY A 140 3.56 -1.78 5.10
N TYR A 141 3.04 -2.38 4.03
CA TYR A 141 1.64 -2.79 3.91
C TYR A 141 1.54 -4.27 3.54
N ARG A 142 0.49 -4.93 4.03
CA ARG A 142 0.10 -6.28 3.61
C ARG A 142 -1.09 -6.25 2.69
N ASP A 143 -1.05 -7.13 1.70
CA ASP A 143 -2.15 -7.38 0.79
C ASP A 143 -3.11 -8.40 1.39
N LEU A 144 -4.35 -7.99 1.65
CA LEU A 144 -5.40 -8.86 2.16
C LEU A 144 -6.07 -9.70 1.07
N ASN A 145 -5.83 -9.38 -0.21
CA ASN A 145 -6.39 -10.13 -1.34
C ASN A 145 -5.33 -10.42 -2.40
N PRO A 146 -4.46 -11.42 -2.19
CA PRO A 146 -3.43 -11.80 -3.17
C PRO A 146 -3.98 -12.24 -4.54
N SER A 147 -5.26 -12.61 -4.63
CA SER A 147 -5.90 -12.93 -5.93
C SER A 147 -6.20 -11.68 -6.76
N HIS A 148 -6.34 -10.53 -6.11
CA HIS A 148 -6.47 -9.21 -6.73
C HIS A 148 -5.44 -8.25 -6.10
N PRO A 149 -4.16 -8.38 -6.48
CA PRO A 149 -3.07 -7.70 -5.79
C PRO A 149 -3.26 -6.20 -5.74
N GLY A 150 -2.88 -5.55 -4.64
CA GLY A 150 -2.88 -4.10 -4.48
C GLY A 150 -4.26 -3.46 -4.41
N ARG A 151 -5.36 -4.23 -4.27
CA ARG A 151 -6.72 -3.69 -4.06
C ARG A 151 -7.09 -3.57 -2.59
N GLN A 152 -6.40 -4.31 -1.71
CA GLN A 152 -6.66 -4.30 -0.28
C GLN A 152 -5.34 -4.22 0.48
N CYS A 153 -4.86 -2.99 0.71
CA CYS A 153 -3.58 -2.76 1.39
C CYS A 153 -3.82 -2.29 2.83
N LEU A 154 -3.39 -3.08 3.80
CA LEU A 154 -3.44 -2.76 5.22
C LEU A 154 -2.05 -2.32 5.71
N SER A 155 -1.96 -1.15 6.34
CA SER A 155 -0.71 -0.67 6.94
C SER A 155 -0.27 -1.57 8.09
N TYR A 156 1.03 -1.84 8.21
CA TYR A 156 1.61 -2.54 9.37
C TYR A 156 1.71 -1.67 10.62
N VAL A 157 1.51 -0.35 10.50
CA VAL A 157 1.67 0.60 11.61
C VAL A 157 0.37 1.37 11.81
N GLY A 158 -0.02 1.55 13.07
CA GLY A 158 -1.14 2.39 13.48
C GLY A 158 -2.51 1.82 13.10
N VAL A 159 -2.59 0.54 12.77
CA VAL A 159 -3.83 -0.21 12.60
C VAL A 159 -3.95 -1.15 13.79
N ASN A 160 -5.10 -1.17 14.45
CA ASN A 160 -5.39 -2.17 15.47
C ASN A 160 -6.12 -3.35 14.83
N GLU A 161 -5.39 -4.40 14.48
CA GLU A 161 -5.96 -5.60 13.84
C GLU A 161 -6.82 -6.43 14.78
N CYS A 162 -6.75 -6.18 16.10
CA CYS A 162 -7.57 -6.89 17.08
C CYS A 162 -9.01 -6.37 17.18
N GLU A 163 -9.32 -5.21 16.59
CA GLU A 163 -10.69 -4.69 16.55
C GLU A 163 -11.61 -5.51 15.65
N LYS A 164 -11.04 -6.19 14.65
CA LYS A 164 -11.76 -6.91 13.61
C LYS A 164 -11.11 -8.25 13.33
N PRO A 165 -11.80 -9.39 13.53
CA PRO A 165 -11.25 -10.72 13.28
C PRO A 165 -10.68 -10.91 11.86
N GLU A 166 -11.24 -10.24 10.86
CA GLU A 166 -10.77 -10.32 9.47
C GLU A 166 -9.42 -9.63 9.21
N LEU A 167 -8.91 -8.83 10.15
CA LEU A 167 -7.62 -8.14 10.02
C LEU A 167 -6.45 -8.94 10.59
N ASN A 168 -6.73 -10.01 11.35
CA ASN A 168 -5.73 -10.85 11.98
C ASN A 168 -5.95 -12.33 11.68
N GLU A 169 -4.95 -13.15 11.97
CA GLU A 169 -4.97 -14.59 11.77
C GLU A 169 -5.03 -15.35 13.09
N CYS A 170 -5.43 -14.70 14.20
CA CYS A 170 -5.45 -15.35 15.49
C CYS A 170 -6.47 -16.49 15.54
N SER A 171 -6.10 -17.58 16.21
CA SER A 171 -7.04 -18.64 16.55
C SER A 171 -8.18 -18.06 17.41
N PRO A 172 -9.41 -18.58 17.29
CA PRO A 172 -10.50 -18.25 18.22
C PRO A 172 -10.15 -18.54 19.69
N ASP A 173 -9.22 -19.48 19.93
CA ASP A 173 -8.71 -19.84 21.26
C ASP A 173 -7.45 -19.03 21.66
N ALA A 174 -7.11 -17.99 20.90
CA ALA A 174 -6.04 -17.05 21.19
C ALA A 174 -6.57 -15.66 21.54
N ARG A 175 -5.83 -14.96 22.39
CA ARG A 175 -5.97 -13.53 22.61
C ARG A 175 -5.16 -12.78 21.57
N CYS A 176 -5.80 -11.88 20.83
CA CYS A 176 -5.12 -10.91 19.98
C CYS A 176 -4.56 -9.76 20.85
N ILE A 177 -3.34 -9.32 20.53
CA ILE A 177 -2.67 -8.20 21.17
C ILE A 177 -2.13 -7.28 20.07
N ASP A 178 -2.67 -6.07 20.05
CA ASP A 178 -2.25 -4.97 19.17
C ASP A 178 -0.86 -4.45 19.57
N LEU A 179 -0.03 -4.10 18.60
CA LEU A 179 1.31 -3.54 18.80
C LEU A 179 1.48 -2.30 17.91
N ASP A 180 2.51 -1.48 18.20
CA ASP A 180 2.82 -0.31 17.36
C ASP A 180 3.15 -0.72 15.90
N TYR A 181 3.68 -1.94 15.73
CA TYR A 181 3.94 -2.57 14.44
C TYR A 181 3.33 -3.96 14.45
N LEU A 182 2.30 -4.18 13.61
CA LEU A 182 1.49 -5.39 13.51
C LEU A 182 0.79 -5.76 14.83
N TYR A 183 0.34 -7.00 14.91
CA TYR A 183 -0.26 -7.62 16.08
C TYR A 183 0.44 -8.94 16.41
N LYS A 184 0.14 -9.52 17.58
CA LYS A 184 0.51 -10.90 17.93
C LYS A 184 -0.67 -11.65 18.53
N CYS A 185 -0.65 -12.98 18.39
CA CYS A 185 -1.62 -13.87 19.03
C CYS A 185 -0.96 -14.67 20.15
N GLU A 186 -1.68 -14.83 21.26
CA GLU A 186 -1.25 -15.69 22.37
C GLU A 186 -2.37 -16.68 22.70
N CYS A 187 -2.11 -17.98 22.55
CA CYS A 187 -3.07 -19.01 22.94
C CYS A 187 -3.47 -18.85 24.41
N VAL A 188 -4.76 -18.84 24.68
CA VAL A 188 -5.28 -18.75 26.05
C VAL A 188 -5.19 -20.13 26.68
N LYS A 189 -4.74 -20.23 27.94
CA LYS A 189 -4.68 -21.51 28.64
C LYS A 189 -6.07 -22.18 28.67
N PRO A 190 -6.16 -23.50 28.45
CA PRO A 190 -5.09 -24.51 28.41
C PRO A 190 -4.47 -24.74 27.01
N TYR A 191 -4.74 -23.89 26.03
CA TYR A 191 -4.24 -24.07 24.67
C TYR A 191 -2.78 -23.61 24.52
N VAL A 192 -2.06 -24.27 23.61
CA VAL A 192 -0.67 -23.99 23.24
C VAL A 192 -0.53 -23.77 21.74
N ASN A 193 0.53 -23.06 21.34
CA ASN A 193 0.80 -22.80 19.93
C ASN A 193 1.12 -24.10 19.17
N ALA A 194 0.32 -24.38 18.15
CA ALA A 194 0.52 -25.47 17.20
C ALA A 194 0.66 -24.96 15.75
N ALA A 195 0.88 -23.66 15.57
CA ALA A 195 1.07 -23.08 14.25
C ALA A 195 2.34 -23.65 13.58
N PRO A 196 2.30 -23.94 12.26
CA PRO A 196 3.47 -24.43 11.54
C PRO A 196 4.60 -23.39 11.48
N GLU A 197 5.81 -23.84 11.19
CA GLU A 197 6.96 -22.95 11.04
C GLU A 197 6.70 -21.90 9.93
N GLY A 198 6.91 -20.63 10.27
CA GLY A 198 6.65 -19.48 9.39
C GLY A 198 5.23 -18.90 9.47
N ALA A 199 4.28 -19.56 10.14
CA ALA A 199 2.96 -18.96 10.42
C ALA A 199 2.99 -18.06 11.67
N VAL A 200 1.97 -17.21 11.81
CA VAL A 200 1.80 -16.36 13.00
C VAL A 200 1.62 -17.25 14.24
N PRO A 201 2.49 -17.15 15.26
CA PRO A 201 2.30 -17.90 16.50
C PRO A 201 0.94 -17.58 17.13
N GLY A 202 0.21 -18.61 17.58
CA GLY A 202 -1.15 -18.48 18.09
C GLY A 202 -2.24 -18.37 17.02
N SER A 203 -1.90 -18.47 15.73
CA SER A 203 -2.90 -18.67 14.66
C SER A 203 -3.55 -20.05 14.69
N VAL A 204 -2.85 -21.04 15.24
CA VAL A 204 -3.37 -22.37 15.54
C VAL A 204 -3.06 -22.67 17.00
N CYS A 205 -4.11 -22.93 17.76
CA CYS A 205 -4.04 -23.27 19.17
C CYS A 205 -4.65 -24.65 19.38
N THR A 206 -3.95 -25.54 20.09
CA THR A 206 -4.45 -26.87 20.46
C THR A 206 -4.27 -27.10 21.94
N ILE A 207 -5.06 -27.99 22.53
CA ILE A 207 -4.93 -28.31 23.95
C ILE A 207 -3.67 -29.12 24.18
N ASP A 208 -2.84 -28.69 25.13
CA ASP A 208 -1.75 -29.50 25.66
C ASP A 208 -2.21 -30.25 26.90
N TYR A 209 -2.70 -31.47 26.71
CA TYR A 209 -3.12 -32.34 27.80
C TYR A 209 -1.95 -32.70 28.73
N CYS A 210 -0.72 -32.71 28.21
CA CYS A 210 0.48 -33.00 29.00
C CYS A 210 0.94 -31.83 29.87
N SER A 211 0.48 -30.61 29.60
CA SER A 211 0.70 -29.46 30.47
C SER A 211 -0.17 -29.50 31.73
N ASP A 212 -1.26 -30.29 31.75
CA ASP A 212 -2.00 -30.61 32.97
C ASP A 212 -1.33 -31.79 33.69
N VAL A 213 -0.73 -31.51 34.85
CA VAL A 213 0.03 -32.47 35.67
C VAL A 213 -0.80 -33.68 36.08
N HIS A 214 -2.13 -33.58 36.10
CA HIS A 214 -3.02 -34.67 36.49
C HIS A 214 -3.65 -35.45 35.35
N TYR A 215 -3.31 -35.13 34.09
CA TYR A 215 -3.93 -35.80 32.95
C TYR A 215 -3.51 -37.28 32.83
N CYS A 216 -2.21 -37.57 32.94
CA CYS A 216 -1.70 -38.94 32.90
C CYS A 216 -1.38 -39.46 34.31
N PRO A 217 -1.42 -40.80 34.54
CA PRO A 217 -1.04 -41.40 35.81
C PRO A 217 0.38 -41.03 36.25
N LEU A 218 0.62 -40.93 37.55
CA LEU A 218 1.96 -40.75 38.13
C LEU A 218 2.94 -41.80 37.56
N ASN A 219 4.19 -41.40 37.30
CA ASN A 219 5.23 -42.23 36.68
C ASN A 219 4.97 -42.68 35.23
N SER A 220 4.07 -42.02 34.50
CA SER A 220 3.93 -42.19 33.06
C SER A 220 4.68 -41.11 32.28
N THR A 221 4.84 -41.33 30.98
CA THR A 221 5.21 -40.32 29.99
C THR A 221 3.95 -39.90 29.27
N CYS A 222 3.79 -38.61 29.05
CA CYS A 222 2.68 -38.04 28.31
C CYS A 222 3.18 -37.57 26.94
N LYS A 223 2.43 -37.87 25.88
CA LYS A 223 2.69 -37.39 24.53
C LYS A 223 1.38 -36.94 23.88
N ASN A 224 1.30 -35.67 23.49
CA ASN A 224 0.21 -35.18 22.63
C ASN A 224 0.38 -35.74 21.20
N ILE A 225 -0.71 -36.21 20.60
CA ILE A 225 -0.78 -36.74 19.23
C ILE A 225 -2.00 -36.09 18.55
N GLY A 226 -1.81 -34.95 17.89
CA GLY A 226 -2.92 -34.16 17.37
C GLY A 226 -3.85 -33.72 18.51
N ASP A 227 -5.14 -34.02 18.37
CA ASP A 227 -6.16 -33.76 19.40
C ASP A 227 -6.30 -34.90 20.44
N GLN A 228 -5.45 -35.93 20.35
CA GLN A 228 -5.40 -37.05 21.29
C GLN A 228 -4.12 -37.02 22.12
N VAL A 229 -4.07 -37.88 23.13
CA VAL A 229 -2.94 -37.98 24.06
C VAL A 229 -2.68 -39.42 24.43
N THR A 230 -1.41 -39.76 24.48
CA THR A 230 -0.93 -41.09 24.84
C THR A 230 -0.15 -41.01 26.15
N CYS A 231 -0.63 -41.76 27.15
CA CYS A 231 0.10 -42.00 28.39
C CYS A 231 0.78 -43.37 28.32
N SER A 232 2.10 -43.44 28.52
CA SER A 232 2.82 -44.71 28.56
C SER A 232 3.67 -44.85 29.82
N ALA A 233 3.63 -46.00 30.49
CA ALA A 233 4.35 -46.22 31.73
C ALA A 233 5.88 -46.07 31.54
N ARG A 234 6.55 -45.33 32.43
CA ARG A 234 8.02 -45.32 32.44
C ARG A 234 8.50 -46.72 32.83
N ARG A 235 9.20 -47.42 31.94
CA ARG A 235 9.92 -48.64 32.33
C ARG A 235 11.04 -48.23 33.28
N ILE A 236 11.00 -48.75 34.51
CA ILE A 236 12.15 -48.70 35.41
C ILE A 236 13.25 -49.52 34.73
N PRO A 237 14.45 -48.97 34.46
CA PRO A 237 15.56 -49.79 34.02
C PRO A 237 15.84 -50.79 35.14
N GLN A 238 15.60 -52.07 34.89
CA GLN A 238 16.09 -53.12 35.77
C GLN A 238 17.61 -53.09 35.65
N TYR A 239 18.29 -52.47 36.61
CA TYR A 239 19.70 -52.74 36.84
C TYR A 239 19.80 -54.20 37.25
N SER A 240 20.20 -55.07 36.31
CA SER A 240 20.55 -56.45 36.61
C SER A 240 21.75 -56.43 37.57
N SER A 241 21.53 -56.94 38.78
CA SER A 241 22.55 -57.11 39.82
C SER A 241 23.55 -58.19 39.45
#